data_AF-A0A4Q4UTX8-F1
#
_entry.id   AF-A0A4Q4UTX8-F1
#
_cell.length_a   1.000
_cell.length_b   1.000
_cell.length_c   1.000
_cell.angle_alpha   90.00
_cell.angle_beta   90.00
_cell.angle_gamma   90.00
#
_symmetry.space_group_name_H-M   'P 1'
#
loop_
_entity.id
_entity.type
_entity.pdbx_description
1 polymer ?
#
loop_
_entity_poly.entity_id
_entity_poly.type
_entity_poly.pdbx_seq_one_letter_code
_entity_poly.pdbx_strand_id
1 'polypeptide(L)'
;MAMRGNSNRLAAIASAIFITLILFYTTEPRKRSFSCKTFESCLAGRPHSYQHALPVEPTIYENEQALRDGTRYFTREINRPDPEILILVLNKDEESWSRDFRSTDRSIYDFLDLLISTNLDLMTVSLSLMTSSSDEYLEIKKATATLPFARTNIYYQPDHGPSFPYEQRHDPAVQRQRRAAIAALRNYLMLRSLRNEEHIVWVDADVVEFSEGIIQTMIAHSARRDDVGMITAACHQNEMENYDKNAWTVDRNVSAIMGVVEQGDHAKAVQTLADTRYFTDVLNNGTSDDELLPLDSVGGTILYIRAGLIRQGVTFPTFNVVGTTWSQDGWIGVETEGICYVASSLKGGGCFLLGGRHHIRHADLG
;
A
#
# COMPACT_ATOMS: atom_id res chain seq x y z
N MET A 1 -47.38 38.50 28.51
CA MET A 1 -46.60 38.33 27.25
C MET A 1 -45.13 37.94 27.48
N ALA A 2 -44.64 37.77 28.72
CA ALA A 2 -43.23 37.49 29.02
C ALA A 2 -42.81 35.99 29.02
N MET A 3 -43.74 35.04 29.15
CA MET A 3 -43.40 33.60 29.19
C MET A 3 -43.13 32.96 27.82
N ARG A 4 -43.64 33.52 26.71
CA ARG A 4 -43.41 32.99 25.36
C ARG A 4 -41.98 33.21 24.86
N GLY A 5 -41.32 34.29 25.30
CA GLY A 5 -39.93 34.60 24.91
C GLY A 5 -38.90 33.62 25.49
N ASN A 6 -39.18 33.05 26.67
CA ASN A 6 -38.25 32.15 27.35
C ASN A 6 -38.32 30.72 26.78
N SER A 7 -39.53 30.26 26.42
CA SER A 7 -39.74 28.95 25.77
C SER A 7 -39.08 28.88 24.39
N ASN A 8 -39.23 29.93 23.58
CA ASN A 8 -38.62 29.98 22.25
C ASN A 8 -37.07 30.03 22.30
N ARG A 9 -36.49 30.68 23.33
CA ARG A 9 -35.04 30.68 23.55
C ARG A 9 -34.54 29.30 24.00
N LEU A 10 -35.25 28.64 24.91
CA LEU A 10 -34.93 27.27 25.33
C LEU A 10 -35.03 26.28 24.18
N ALA A 11 -36.06 26.40 23.33
CA ALA A 11 -36.21 25.57 22.14
C ALA A 11 -35.08 25.83 21.11
N ALA A 12 -34.69 27.10 20.89
CA ALA A 12 -33.57 27.42 20.00
C ALA A 12 -32.22 26.90 20.52
N ILE A 13 -31.98 26.99 21.83
CA ILE A 13 -30.78 26.44 22.48
C ILE A 13 -30.79 24.91 22.43
N ALA A 14 -31.92 24.27 22.69
CA ALA A 14 -32.06 22.82 22.58
C ALA A 14 -31.85 22.32 21.15
N SER A 15 -32.41 23.02 20.15
CA SER A 15 -32.18 22.73 18.74
C SER A 15 -30.73 22.96 18.33
N ALA A 16 -30.08 24.03 18.82
CA ALA A 16 -28.67 24.27 18.56
C ALA A 16 -27.79 23.18 19.17
N ILE A 17 -28.03 22.78 20.43
CA ILE A 17 -27.32 21.67 21.09
C ILE A 17 -27.58 20.35 20.36
N PHE A 18 -28.81 20.10 19.92
CA PHE A 18 -29.16 18.90 19.17
C PHE A 18 -28.52 18.86 17.78
N ILE A 19 -28.47 19.99 17.07
CA ILE A 19 -27.76 20.12 15.79
C ILE A 19 -26.25 20.02 16.00
N THR A 20 -25.69 20.63 17.04
CA THR A 20 -24.27 20.50 17.37
C THR A 20 -23.92 19.08 17.81
N LEU A 21 -24.81 18.37 18.51
CA LEU A 21 -24.65 16.96 18.84
C LEU A 21 -24.76 16.10 17.59
N ILE A 22 -25.74 16.34 16.72
CA ILE A 22 -25.85 15.65 15.42
C ILE A 22 -24.56 15.88 14.65
N LEU A 23 -24.13 17.13 14.44
CA LEU A 23 -22.88 17.45 13.77
C LEU A 23 -21.68 16.78 14.46
N PHE A 24 -21.55 16.86 15.79
CA PHE A 24 -20.47 16.18 16.51
C PHE A 24 -20.49 14.65 16.30
N TYR A 25 -21.67 14.01 16.28
CA TYR A 25 -21.79 12.57 16.05
C TYR A 25 -21.78 12.15 14.57
N THR A 26 -22.10 13.04 13.63
CA THR A 26 -22.14 12.78 12.18
C THR A 26 -20.96 13.38 11.42
N THR A 27 -20.18 14.28 12.03
CA THR A 27 -19.03 14.98 11.43
C THR A 27 -17.73 14.85 12.23
N GLU A 28 -17.66 14.04 13.29
CA GLU A 28 -16.48 13.23 13.70
C GLU A 28 -16.62 12.67 15.13
N PRO A 29 -16.42 11.34 15.28
CA PRO A 29 -15.14 10.94 15.85
C PRO A 29 -14.49 9.83 15.02
N ARG A 30 -13.28 10.10 14.50
CA ARG A 30 -12.37 9.23 13.73
C ARG A 30 -11.97 7.94 14.46
N LYS A 31 -12.93 7.07 14.77
CA LYS A 31 -12.75 5.81 15.51
C LYS A 31 -13.53 4.65 14.90
N ARG A 32 -14.03 4.81 13.67
CA ARG A 32 -14.73 3.78 12.91
C ARG A 32 -14.28 3.92 11.45
N SER A 33 -14.00 2.80 10.78
CA SER A 33 -14.15 2.76 9.31
C SER A 33 -15.55 3.29 8.99
N PHE A 34 -15.77 3.98 7.87
CA PHE A 34 -17.05 4.61 7.48
C PHE A 34 -17.35 6.04 7.99
N SER A 35 -16.40 6.82 8.50
CA SER A 35 -16.68 8.24 8.79
C SER A 35 -16.84 9.04 7.50
N CYS A 36 -17.96 9.74 7.36
CA CYS A 36 -18.19 10.65 6.23
C CYS A 36 -17.15 11.79 6.25
N LYS A 37 -16.44 11.97 5.12
CA LYS A 37 -15.23 12.79 4.96
C LYS A 37 -15.49 14.28 4.64
N THR A 38 -16.64 14.59 4.07
CA THR A 38 -17.09 15.94 3.64
C THR A 38 -18.58 16.13 3.92
N PHE A 39 -19.05 17.38 3.98
CA PHE A 39 -20.48 17.70 4.12
C PHE A 39 -21.36 16.96 3.09
N GLU A 40 -20.87 16.79 1.87
CA GLU A 40 -21.52 16.04 0.81
C GLU A 40 -21.53 14.52 1.08
N SER A 41 -20.43 13.93 1.54
CA SER A 41 -20.45 12.51 1.96
C SER A 41 -21.30 12.26 3.21
N CYS A 42 -21.47 13.27 4.08
CA CYS A 42 -22.30 13.17 5.30
C CYS A 42 -23.80 13.29 5.02
N LEU A 43 -24.18 13.98 3.94
CA LEU A 43 -25.58 14.34 3.65
C LEU A 43 -26.11 13.78 2.32
N ALA A 44 -25.23 13.46 1.37
CA ALA A 44 -25.55 12.99 0.01
C ALA A 44 -24.86 11.67 -0.37
N GLY A 45 -23.84 11.22 0.37
CA GLY A 45 -23.05 10.02 0.06
C GLY A 45 -23.47 8.79 0.87
N ARG A 46 -23.60 7.63 0.20
CA ARG A 46 -23.60 6.34 0.90
C ARG A 46 -22.15 6.07 1.32
N PRO A 47 -21.78 6.03 2.62
CA PRO A 47 -20.45 5.58 3.00
C PRO A 47 -20.23 4.18 2.41
N HIS A 48 -18.97 3.84 2.08
CA HIS A 48 -18.65 2.46 1.73
C HIS A 48 -19.21 1.57 2.84
N SER A 49 -19.87 0.48 2.48
CA SER A 49 -20.31 -0.49 3.48
C SER A 49 -19.81 -1.85 3.03
N TYR A 50 -19.33 -2.62 3.99
CA TYR A 50 -18.90 -3.98 3.73
C TYR A 50 -20.12 -4.81 3.31
N GLN A 51 -20.09 -5.32 2.07
CA GLN A 51 -21.25 -5.96 1.42
C GLN A 51 -21.34 -7.47 1.65
N HIS A 52 -20.28 -8.09 2.19
CA HIS A 52 -20.22 -9.54 2.38
C HIS A 52 -20.79 -9.97 3.74
N ALA A 53 -21.18 -11.23 3.84
CA ALA A 53 -21.79 -11.76 5.04
C ALA A 53 -20.79 -11.78 6.21
N LEU A 54 -21.22 -11.29 7.37
CA LEU A 54 -20.44 -11.41 8.61
C LEU A 54 -20.52 -12.84 9.16
N PRO A 55 -19.45 -13.36 9.78
CA PRO A 55 -19.49 -14.68 10.40
C PRO A 55 -20.46 -14.69 11.59
N VAL A 56 -21.27 -15.75 11.69
CA VAL A 56 -22.18 -15.99 12.82
C VAL A 56 -21.40 -16.71 13.91
N GLU A 57 -21.35 -16.12 15.11
CA GLU A 57 -20.67 -16.68 16.30
C GLU A 57 -19.24 -17.20 16.00
N PRO A 58 -18.34 -16.37 15.45
CA PRO A 58 -17.00 -16.80 15.10
C PRO A 58 -16.20 -17.22 16.34
N THR A 59 -15.40 -18.29 16.20
CA THR A 59 -14.34 -18.57 17.16
C THR A 59 -13.13 -17.71 16.81
N ILE A 60 -12.71 -16.87 17.76
CA ILE A 60 -11.58 -15.96 17.58
C ILE A 60 -10.37 -16.52 18.34
N TYR A 61 -9.24 -16.63 17.66
CA TYR A 61 -7.96 -17.01 18.25
C TYR A 61 -7.04 -15.80 18.21
N GLU A 62 -6.64 -15.32 19.39
CA GLU A 62 -5.70 -14.21 19.53
C GLU A 62 -4.46 -14.67 20.28
N ASN A 63 -3.30 -14.19 19.85
CA ASN A 63 -2.03 -14.42 20.54
C ASN A 63 -1.14 -13.20 20.39
N GLU A 64 -0.39 -12.90 21.44
CA GLU A 64 0.58 -11.81 21.45
C GLU A 64 1.87 -12.29 22.11
N GLN A 65 2.99 -12.07 21.44
CA GLN A 65 4.29 -12.55 21.90
C GLN A 65 5.43 -11.64 21.48
N ALA A 66 6.51 -11.68 22.24
CA ALA A 66 7.80 -11.14 21.82
C ALA A 66 8.56 -12.22 21.04
N LEU A 67 9.06 -11.86 19.86
CA LEU A 67 9.90 -12.68 19.02
C LEU A 67 11.35 -12.61 19.50
N ARG A 68 12.20 -13.53 19.03
CA ARG A 68 13.60 -13.61 19.47
C ARG A 68 14.44 -12.39 19.08
N ASP A 69 14.04 -11.70 18.01
CA ASP A 69 14.64 -10.44 17.55
C ASP A 69 14.12 -9.21 18.31
N GLY A 70 13.25 -9.40 19.32
CA GLY A 70 12.64 -8.32 20.11
C GLY A 70 11.37 -7.73 19.50
N THR A 71 10.98 -8.12 18.28
CA THR A 71 9.72 -7.69 17.66
C THR A 71 8.55 -8.19 18.48
N ARG A 72 7.60 -7.32 18.83
CA ARG A 72 6.30 -7.76 19.38
C ARG A 72 5.35 -8.05 18.24
N TYR A 73 4.70 -9.19 18.34
CA TYR A 73 3.87 -9.74 17.30
C TYR A 73 2.51 -10.11 17.89
N PHE A 74 1.47 -9.52 17.31
CA PHE A 74 0.08 -9.87 17.57
C PHE A 74 -0.50 -10.58 16.36
N THR A 75 -1.30 -11.61 16.64
CA THR A 75 -2.11 -12.29 15.62
C THR A 75 -3.53 -12.47 16.10
N ARG A 76 -4.46 -12.35 15.16
CA ARG A 76 -5.88 -12.62 15.33
C ARG A 76 -6.38 -13.46 14.16
N GLU A 77 -7.03 -14.57 14.42
CA GLU A 77 -7.57 -15.49 13.40
C GLU A 77 -9.04 -15.81 13.69
N ILE A 78 -9.86 -15.79 12.64
CA ILE A 78 -11.28 -16.20 12.71
C ILE A 78 -11.41 -17.63 12.17
N ASN A 79 -11.93 -18.56 12.99
CA ASN A 79 -12.23 -19.94 12.62
C ASN A 79 -11.05 -20.77 12.04
N ARG A 80 -9.79 -20.38 12.27
CA ARG A 80 -8.57 -20.98 11.67
C ARG A 80 -8.66 -21.05 10.14
N PRO A 81 -8.56 -19.90 9.46
CA PRO A 81 -8.87 -19.80 8.04
C PRO A 81 -7.70 -20.24 7.16
N ASP A 82 -8.01 -20.49 5.88
CA ASP A 82 -7.03 -20.64 4.78
C ASP A 82 -7.28 -19.53 3.74
N PRO A 83 -6.87 -18.28 4.05
CA PRO A 83 -7.14 -17.13 3.18
C PRO A 83 -6.31 -17.20 1.89
N GLU A 84 -6.83 -16.59 0.84
CA GLU A 84 -6.25 -16.62 -0.51
C GLU A 84 -5.33 -15.43 -0.76
N ILE A 85 -5.63 -14.28 -0.14
CA ILE A 85 -4.95 -13.00 -0.37
C ILE A 85 -4.24 -12.54 0.90
N LEU A 86 -2.97 -12.13 0.76
CA LEU A 86 -2.18 -11.45 1.78
C LEU A 86 -1.99 -9.97 1.41
N ILE A 87 -2.59 -9.06 2.18
CA ILE A 87 -2.33 -7.62 2.06
C ILE A 87 -1.24 -7.22 3.07
N LEU A 88 -0.22 -6.50 2.58
CA LEU A 88 0.95 -6.08 3.36
C LEU A 88 1.09 -4.56 3.36
N VAL A 89 1.31 -3.99 4.54
CA VAL A 89 1.44 -2.54 4.74
C VAL A 89 2.60 -2.25 5.69
N LEU A 90 3.53 -1.39 5.26
CA LEU A 90 4.48 -0.76 6.16
C LEU A 90 3.92 0.60 6.60
N ASN A 91 3.91 0.81 7.90
CA ASN A 91 3.58 2.07 8.55
C ASN A 91 4.80 2.44 9.42
N LYS A 92 5.21 3.70 9.47
CA LYS A 92 6.22 4.11 10.45
C LYS A 92 5.55 4.47 11.77
N ASP A 93 4.56 5.35 11.67
CA ASP A 93 3.84 6.01 12.76
C ASP A 93 2.52 6.61 12.23
N GLU A 94 1.82 7.36 13.08
CA GLU A 94 0.54 8.00 12.76
C GLU A 94 0.63 8.98 11.57
N GLU A 95 1.80 9.56 11.30
CA GLU A 95 2.00 10.48 10.17
C GLU A 95 2.04 9.72 8.82
N SER A 96 2.32 8.42 8.84
CA SER A 96 2.43 7.59 7.61
C SER A 96 1.10 7.40 6.87
N TRP A 97 -0.04 7.61 7.54
CA TRP A 97 -1.35 7.62 6.87
C TRP A 97 -1.56 8.87 6.01
N SER A 98 -0.71 9.87 6.20
CA SER A 98 -0.68 11.15 5.49
C SER A 98 -1.94 12.01 5.72
N ARG A 99 -2.02 13.11 4.98
CA ARG A 99 -3.15 14.03 4.92
C ARG A 99 -3.64 14.06 3.48
N ASP A 100 -4.94 14.18 3.28
CA ASP A 100 -5.51 14.43 1.96
C ASP A 100 -6.16 15.81 2.02
N PHE A 101 -5.90 16.71 1.06
CA PHE A 101 -6.52 18.05 1.05
C PHE A 101 -8.05 18.00 0.94
N ARG A 102 -8.60 16.87 0.48
CA ARG A 102 -10.04 16.58 0.47
C ARG A 102 -10.55 16.03 1.81
N SER A 103 -9.67 15.86 2.80
CA SER A 103 -9.92 15.28 4.13
C SER A 103 -9.08 15.96 5.23
N THR A 104 -9.20 15.46 6.46
CA THR A 104 -8.39 15.83 7.62
C THR A 104 -7.20 14.86 7.76
N ASP A 105 -6.43 14.92 8.87
CA ASP A 105 -5.41 13.89 9.17
C ASP A 105 -6.03 12.49 9.11
N ARG A 106 -5.42 11.62 8.29
CA ARG A 106 -5.87 10.24 8.12
C ARG A 106 -5.36 9.35 9.24
N SER A 107 -6.01 8.20 9.38
CA SER A 107 -5.69 7.16 10.35
C SER A 107 -5.81 5.77 9.72
N ILE A 108 -5.46 4.74 10.48
CA ILE A 108 -5.72 3.34 10.10
C ILE A 108 -7.20 3.11 9.71
N TYR A 109 -8.17 3.82 10.31
CA TYR A 109 -9.58 3.66 9.97
C TYR A 109 -9.89 4.10 8.53
N ASP A 110 -9.21 5.13 8.03
CA ASP A 110 -9.34 5.61 6.65
C ASP A 110 -8.70 4.63 5.66
N PHE A 111 -7.60 3.98 6.07
CA PHE A 111 -6.99 2.92 5.30
C PHE A 111 -7.88 1.67 5.24
N LEU A 112 -8.52 1.29 6.35
CA LEU A 112 -9.48 0.19 6.36
C LEU A 112 -10.73 0.49 5.50
N ASP A 113 -11.21 1.74 5.50
CA ASP A 113 -12.28 2.19 4.59
C ASP A 113 -11.87 2.05 3.11
N LEU A 114 -10.62 2.39 2.79
CA LEU A 114 -10.03 2.15 1.46
C LEU A 114 -10.00 0.65 1.11
N LEU A 115 -9.66 -0.24 2.05
CA LEU A 115 -9.73 -1.68 1.78
C LEU A 115 -11.15 -2.16 1.55
N ILE A 116 -12.16 -1.58 2.20
CA ILE A 116 -13.56 -1.94 1.98
C ILE A 116 -14.04 -1.50 0.60
N SER A 117 -13.55 -0.37 0.09
CA SER A 117 -13.93 0.12 -1.25
C SER A 117 -13.51 -0.86 -2.37
N THR A 118 -12.54 -1.74 -2.11
CA THR A 118 -12.15 -2.82 -3.03
C THR A 118 -13.24 -3.89 -3.20
N ASN A 119 -14.24 -3.95 -2.31
CA ASN A 119 -15.29 -4.97 -2.29
C ASN A 119 -14.76 -6.41 -2.17
N LEU A 120 -13.55 -6.61 -1.63
CA LEU A 120 -13.04 -7.94 -1.27
C LEU A 120 -13.85 -8.53 -0.11
N ASP A 121 -14.01 -9.86 -0.13
CA ASP A 121 -14.46 -10.57 1.07
C ASP A 121 -13.30 -10.66 2.07
N LEU A 122 -13.34 -9.86 3.14
CA LEU A 122 -12.26 -9.82 4.11
C LEU A 122 -12.07 -11.16 4.85
N MET A 123 -13.08 -12.05 4.86
CA MET A 123 -12.96 -13.41 5.39
C MET A 123 -12.04 -14.32 4.55
N THR A 124 -11.62 -13.90 3.36
CA THR A 124 -10.61 -14.58 2.53
C THR A 124 -9.26 -13.83 2.51
N VAL A 125 -9.12 -12.79 3.34
CA VAL A 125 -7.95 -11.90 3.36
C VAL A 125 -7.18 -12.02 4.67
N SER A 126 -5.87 -12.24 4.54
CA SER A 126 -4.87 -11.97 5.57
C SER A 126 -4.40 -10.53 5.45
N LEU A 127 -4.54 -9.73 6.51
CA LEU A 127 -3.97 -8.38 6.58
C LEU A 127 -2.77 -8.37 7.52
N SER A 128 -1.62 -7.92 7.05
CA SER A 128 -0.39 -7.85 7.85
C SER A 128 0.23 -6.47 7.82
N LEU A 129 0.41 -5.86 8.99
CA LEU A 129 1.00 -4.52 9.14
C LEU A 129 2.25 -4.57 10.01
N MET A 130 3.19 -3.68 9.70
CA MET A 130 4.34 -3.40 10.56
C MET A 130 4.39 -1.92 10.90
N THR A 131 4.62 -1.60 12.17
CA THR A 131 4.77 -0.21 12.65
C THR A 131 5.95 -0.04 13.59
N SER A 132 6.49 1.18 13.63
CA SER A 132 7.52 1.58 14.60
C SER A 132 6.97 2.39 15.77
N SER A 133 5.70 2.77 15.73
CA SER A 133 4.99 3.46 16.81
C SER A 133 4.23 2.48 17.69
N SER A 134 4.46 2.57 19.00
CA SER A 134 3.79 1.70 19.97
C SER A 134 2.31 2.06 20.12
N ASP A 135 1.96 3.31 19.89
CA ASP A 135 0.58 3.79 19.95
C ASP A 135 -0.19 3.33 18.71
N GLU A 136 0.41 3.46 17.52
CA GLU A 136 -0.15 2.91 16.29
C GLU A 136 -0.32 1.40 16.36
N TYR A 137 0.62 0.67 16.97
CA TYR A 137 0.47 -0.76 17.17
C TYR A 137 -0.82 -1.10 17.94
N LEU A 138 -1.16 -0.31 18.96
CA LEU A 138 -2.40 -0.48 19.73
C LEU A 138 -3.64 -0.06 18.95
N GLU A 139 -3.58 1.03 18.18
CA GLU A 139 -4.72 1.48 17.37
C GLU A 139 -5.00 0.57 16.18
N ILE A 140 -3.97 0.08 15.49
CA ILE A 140 -4.13 -0.92 14.41
C ILE A 140 -4.81 -2.18 14.95
N LYS A 141 -4.42 -2.66 16.14
CA LYS A 141 -5.10 -3.81 16.80
C LYS A 141 -6.59 -3.55 17.01
N LYS A 142 -6.93 -2.38 17.56
CA LYS A 142 -8.33 -2.01 17.81
C LYS A 142 -9.13 -1.86 16.52
N ALA A 143 -8.56 -1.18 15.53
CA ALA A 143 -9.22 -0.88 14.26
C ALA A 143 -9.46 -2.15 13.44
N THR A 144 -8.46 -3.01 13.32
CA THR A 144 -8.59 -4.26 12.54
C THR A 144 -9.57 -5.26 13.17
N ALA A 145 -9.75 -5.24 14.50
CA ALA A 145 -10.72 -6.08 15.20
C ALA A 145 -12.19 -5.75 14.86
N THR A 146 -12.47 -4.57 14.26
CA THR A 146 -13.83 -4.20 13.84
C THR A 146 -14.23 -4.79 12.48
N LEU A 147 -13.31 -5.47 11.79
CA LEU A 147 -13.54 -6.05 10.48
C LEU A 147 -13.28 -7.56 10.49
N PRO A 148 -13.98 -8.32 9.62
CA PRO A 148 -13.91 -9.78 9.62
C PRO A 148 -12.73 -10.27 8.78
N PHE A 149 -11.53 -9.71 8.97
CA PHE A 149 -10.34 -10.28 8.33
C PHE A 149 -10.16 -11.72 8.79
N ALA A 150 -9.90 -12.62 7.84
CA ALA A 150 -9.60 -14.02 8.12
C ALA A 150 -8.45 -14.09 9.14
N ARG A 151 -7.37 -13.39 8.83
CA ARG A 151 -6.20 -13.28 9.68
C ARG A 151 -5.68 -11.85 9.73
N THR A 152 -5.31 -11.41 10.91
CA THR A 152 -4.58 -10.15 11.09
C THR A 152 -3.26 -10.42 11.78
N ASN A 153 -2.17 -9.90 11.23
CA ASN A 153 -0.85 -9.92 11.84
C ASN A 153 -0.36 -8.48 12.04
N ILE A 154 0.12 -8.16 13.23
CA ILE A 154 0.63 -6.82 13.51
C ILE A 154 1.99 -6.98 14.17
N TYR A 155 3.00 -6.37 13.58
CA TYR A 155 4.38 -6.38 14.05
C TYR A 155 4.73 -4.98 14.52
N TYR A 156 5.24 -4.86 15.74
CA TYR A 156 5.92 -3.64 16.17
C TYR A 156 7.41 -3.90 16.37
N GLN A 157 8.20 -3.03 15.77
CA GLN A 157 9.63 -2.96 15.94
C GLN A 157 10.04 -1.49 15.99
N PRO A 158 10.79 -1.04 17.03
CA PRO A 158 11.31 0.32 17.06
C PRO A 158 12.13 0.65 15.81
N ASP A 159 12.03 1.89 15.32
CA ASP A 159 12.78 2.32 14.14
C ASP A 159 14.28 2.38 14.49
N HIS A 160 15.05 1.49 13.87
CA HIS A 160 16.50 1.47 13.91
C HIS A 160 17.11 1.79 12.53
N GLY A 161 16.27 2.22 11.59
CA GLY A 161 16.68 2.59 10.25
C GLY A 161 17.49 3.88 10.23
N PRO A 162 18.19 4.14 9.12
CA PRO A 162 18.92 5.38 8.96
C PRO A 162 17.92 6.56 8.85
N SER A 163 18.11 7.59 9.67
CA SER A 163 17.29 8.80 9.68
C SER A 163 18.01 9.94 8.98
N PHE A 164 17.37 10.53 7.98
CA PHE A 164 17.89 11.64 7.21
C PHE A 164 16.88 12.80 7.15
N PRO A 165 17.34 14.06 7.29
CA PRO A 165 16.53 15.24 7.02
C PRO A 165 15.92 15.19 5.62
N TYR A 166 14.71 15.72 5.46
CA TYR A 166 13.96 15.65 4.19
C TYR A 166 14.76 16.23 3.03
N GLU A 167 15.48 17.33 3.26
CA GLU A 167 16.29 18.06 2.29
C GLU A 167 17.43 17.19 1.71
N GLN A 168 17.92 16.22 2.50
CA GLN A 168 19.00 15.32 2.11
C GLN A 168 18.48 14.06 1.39
N ARG A 169 17.16 13.81 1.39
CA ARG A 169 16.58 12.59 0.78
C ARG A 169 16.67 12.58 -0.75
N HIS A 170 17.00 13.71 -1.36
CA HIS A 170 17.28 13.83 -2.79
C HIS A 170 18.72 13.42 -3.16
N ASP A 171 19.62 13.25 -2.20
CA ASP A 171 20.96 12.71 -2.45
C ASP A 171 20.83 11.22 -2.85
N PRO A 172 21.37 10.81 -4.01
CA PRO A 172 21.31 9.42 -4.46
C PRO A 172 21.87 8.41 -3.44
N ALA A 173 22.91 8.76 -2.70
CA ALA A 173 23.49 7.86 -1.69
C ALA A 173 22.55 7.68 -0.49
N VAL A 174 21.90 8.77 -0.06
CA VAL A 174 20.88 8.76 0.99
C VAL A 174 19.65 7.97 0.54
N GLN A 175 19.18 8.22 -0.69
CA GLN A 175 18.05 7.50 -1.29
C GLN A 175 18.33 5.99 -1.32
N ARG A 176 19.54 5.59 -1.72
CA ARG A 176 19.97 4.17 -1.74
C ARG A 176 19.91 3.55 -0.35
N GLN A 177 20.47 4.18 0.68
CA GLN A 177 20.47 3.66 2.05
C GLN A 177 19.04 3.53 2.60
N ARG A 178 18.19 4.54 2.35
CA ARG A 178 16.78 4.51 2.76
C ARG A 178 16.03 3.35 2.09
N ARG A 179 16.18 3.17 0.77
CA ARG A 179 15.50 2.09 0.03
C ARG A 179 15.99 0.70 0.41
N ALA A 180 17.29 0.55 0.69
CA ALA A 180 17.84 -0.69 1.22
C ALA A 180 17.20 -1.09 2.57
N ALA A 181 17.03 -0.12 3.48
CA ALA A 181 16.37 -0.35 4.77
C ALA A 181 14.88 -0.71 4.59
N ILE A 182 14.16 -0.02 3.70
CA ILE A 182 12.76 -0.32 3.39
C ILE A 182 12.62 -1.71 2.75
N ALA A 183 13.52 -2.09 1.83
CA ALA A 183 13.55 -3.43 1.25
C ALA A 183 13.70 -4.52 2.33
N ALA A 184 14.58 -4.30 3.31
CA ALA A 184 14.76 -5.22 4.42
C ALA A 184 13.48 -5.35 5.27
N LEU A 185 12.79 -4.24 5.56
CA LEU A 185 11.51 -4.24 6.27
C LEU A 185 10.40 -4.93 5.46
N ARG A 186 10.30 -4.67 4.14
CA ARG A 186 9.33 -5.35 3.28
C ARG A 186 9.57 -6.85 3.26
N ASN A 187 10.82 -7.28 3.12
CA ASN A 187 11.19 -8.70 3.20
C ASN A 187 10.84 -9.30 4.56
N TYR A 188 11.16 -8.61 5.66
CA TYR A 188 10.83 -9.09 7.00
C TYR A 188 9.32 -9.31 7.16
N LEU A 189 8.50 -8.29 6.86
CA LEU A 189 7.05 -8.39 7.00
C LEU A 189 6.46 -9.48 6.09
N MET A 190 6.87 -9.52 4.82
CA MET A 190 6.38 -10.50 3.84
C MET A 190 6.72 -11.93 4.23
N LEU A 191 8.00 -12.21 4.56
CA LEU A 191 8.46 -13.57 4.88
C LEU A 191 7.89 -14.07 6.20
N ARG A 192 7.58 -13.19 7.16
CA ARG A 192 6.95 -13.57 8.44
C ARG A 192 5.44 -13.76 8.32
N SER A 193 4.80 -13.12 7.36
CA SER A 193 3.34 -13.10 7.23
C SER A 193 2.78 -14.11 6.24
N LEU A 194 3.54 -14.42 5.19
CA LEU A 194 3.14 -15.35 4.14
C LEU A 194 3.01 -16.78 4.69
N ARG A 195 1.84 -17.38 4.48
CA ARG A 195 1.57 -18.80 4.75
C ARG A 195 1.14 -19.48 3.45
N ASN A 196 -0.12 -19.90 3.33
CA ASN A 196 -0.66 -20.61 2.18
C ASN A 196 -1.27 -19.68 1.11
N GLU A 197 -1.33 -18.37 1.33
CA GLU A 197 -1.94 -17.41 0.38
C GLU A 197 -1.34 -17.55 -1.03
N GLU A 198 -2.18 -17.41 -2.06
CA GLU A 198 -1.76 -17.47 -3.47
C GLU A 198 -1.39 -16.09 -4.01
N HIS A 199 -2.00 -15.05 -3.44
CA HIS A 199 -1.88 -13.67 -3.88
C HIS A 199 -1.31 -12.79 -2.77
N ILE A 200 -0.34 -11.94 -3.12
CA ILE A 200 0.21 -10.93 -2.22
C ILE A 200 -0.08 -9.57 -2.83
N VAL A 201 -0.55 -8.63 -2.03
CA VAL A 201 -0.78 -7.24 -2.44
C VAL A 201 -0.08 -6.32 -1.43
N TRP A 202 0.94 -5.61 -1.90
CA TRP A 202 1.52 -4.50 -1.18
C TRP A 202 0.71 -3.24 -1.43
N VAL A 203 0.47 -2.47 -0.36
CA VAL A 203 -0.16 -1.16 -0.43
C VAL A 203 0.60 -0.21 0.49
N ASP A 204 1.02 0.94 -0.03
CA ASP A 204 1.63 1.99 0.80
C ASP A 204 0.56 2.68 1.67
N ALA A 205 0.94 3.10 2.88
CA ALA A 205 0.01 3.59 3.91
C ALA A 205 -0.69 4.92 3.52
N ASP A 206 -0.06 5.70 2.66
CA ASP A 206 -0.47 7.00 2.15
C ASP A 206 -1.26 6.93 0.84
N VAL A 207 -1.64 5.73 0.39
CA VAL A 207 -2.66 5.58 -0.67
C VAL A 207 -4.04 5.95 -0.12
N VAL A 208 -4.80 6.73 -0.89
CA VAL A 208 -6.08 7.33 -0.49
C VAL A 208 -7.25 6.89 -1.37
N GLU A 209 -6.97 6.35 -2.56
CA GLU A 209 -8.00 5.95 -3.52
C GLU A 209 -7.55 4.77 -4.37
N PHE A 210 -8.50 3.89 -4.68
CA PHE A 210 -8.37 2.82 -5.64
C PHE A 210 -9.46 2.96 -6.70
N SER A 211 -9.09 2.75 -7.96
CA SER A 211 -10.07 2.44 -8.99
C SER A 211 -10.83 1.15 -8.66
N GLU A 212 -12.11 1.10 -9.03
CA GLU A 212 -12.99 -0.03 -8.74
C GLU A 212 -12.45 -1.35 -9.31
N GLY A 213 -12.43 -2.40 -8.48
CA GLY A 213 -12.06 -3.75 -8.89
C GLY A 213 -10.57 -3.98 -9.16
N ILE A 214 -9.68 -3.03 -8.83
CA ILE A 214 -8.27 -3.09 -9.21
C ILE A 214 -7.56 -4.39 -8.77
N ILE A 215 -7.80 -4.85 -7.54
CA ILE A 215 -7.16 -6.06 -7.01
C ILE A 215 -7.73 -7.31 -7.71
N GLN A 216 -9.03 -7.37 -7.94
CA GLN A 216 -9.68 -8.45 -8.66
C GLN A 216 -9.16 -8.54 -10.10
N THR A 217 -8.98 -7.40 -10.78
CA THR A 217 -8.41 -7.35 -12.13
C THR A 217 -6.97 -7.88 -12.13
N MET A 218 -6.12 -7.47 -11.16
CA MET A 218 -4.76 -8.00 -11.01
C MET A 218 -4.74 -9.53 -10.82
N ILE A 219 -5.57 -10.05 -9.93
CA ILE A 219 -5.70 -11.50 -9.69
C ILE A 219 -6.15 -12.22 -10.96
N ALA A 220 -7.20 -11.72 -11.63
CA ALA A 220 -7.73 -12.31 -12.85
C ALA A 220 -6.70 -12.33 -13.99
N HIS A 221 -5.84 -11.32 -14.09
CA HIS A 221 -4.73 -11.30 -15.04
C HIS A 221 -3.68 -12.36 -14.73
N SER A 222 -3.25 -12.46 -13.47
CA SER A 222 -2.29 -13.47 -13.06
C SER A 222 -2.83 -14.89 -13.20
N ALA A 223 -4.14 -15.12 -13.01
CA ALA A 223 -4.75 -16.42 -13.21
C ALA A 223 -4.84 -16.82 -14.70
N ARG A 224 -5.03 -15.84 -15.61
CA ARG A 224 -5.14 -16.09 -17.06
C ARG A 224 -3.80 -16.28 -17.76
N ARG A 225 -2.71 -15.78 -17.18
CA ARG A 225 -1.40 -15.71 -17.81
C ARG A 225 -0.29 -16.21 -16.90
N ASP A 226 0.32 -17.33 -17.29
CA ASP A 226 1.42 -17.94 -16.54
C ASP A 226 2.65 -17.04 -16.43
N ASP A 227 2.90 -16.15 -17.40
CA ASP A 227 4.02 -15.23 -17.42
C ASP A 227 3.88 -14.04 -16.45
N VAL A 228 2.66 -13.78 -15.96
CA VAL A 228 2.33 -12.63 -15.11
C VAL A 228 2.58 -12.93 -13.64
N GLY A 229 3.74 -12.49 -13.17
CA GLY A 229 4.20 -12.64 -11.79
C GLY A 229 3.85 -11.47 -10.89
N MET A 230 3.98 -10.26 -11.42
CA MET A 230 3.80 -9.01 -10.67
C MET A 230 3.05 -7.98 -11.49
N ILE A 231 2.18 -7.23 -10.83
CA ILE A 231 1.37 -6.19 -11.48
C ILE A 231 1.34 -4.95 -10.57
N THR A 232 1.67 -3.79 -11.13
CA THR A 232 1.48 -2.47 -10.52
C THR A 232 0.42 -1.69 -11.29
N ALA A 233 -0.06 -0.58 -10.73
CA ALA A 233 -0.96 0.34 -11.41
C ALA A 233 -0.36 1.74 -11.53
N ALA A 234 -0.93 2.57 -12.40
CA ALA A 234 -0.58 3.97 -12.47
C ALA A 234 -0.99 4.68 -11.17
N CYS A 235 -0.10 5.52 -10.65
CA CYS A 235 -0.31 6.29 -9.43
C CYS A 235 -0.22 7.77 -9.73
N HIS A 236 -1.25 8.52 -9.34
CA HIS A 236 -1.29 9.97 -9.47
C HIS A 236 -1.50 10.68 -8.13
N GLN A 237 -1.19 11.97 -8.12
CA GLN A 237 -1.60 12.96 -7.12
C GLN A 237 -2.41 14.05 -7.84
N ASN A 238 -3.00 15.00 -7.09
CA ASN A 238 -3.90 16.00 -7.65
C ASN A 238 -3.32 16.78 -8.85
N GLU A 239 -2.06 17.19 -8.77
CA GLU A 239 -1.36 17.96 -9.82
C GLU A 239 -0.20 17.18 -10.48
N MET A 240 -0.14 15.85 -10.27
CA MET A 240 0.93 15.01 -10.78
C MET A 240 0.37 13.70 -11.33
N GLU A 241 0.35 13.57 -12.67
CA GLU A 241 -0.19 12.37 -13.33
C GLU A 241 0.60 11.09 -13.02
N ASN A 242 1.91 11.23 -12.76
CA ASN A 242 2.78 10.12 -12.39
C ASN A 242 3.57 10.45 -11.12
N TYR A 243 3.06 9.94 -10.02
CA TYR A 243 3.68 9.99 -8.71
C TYR A 243 4.75 8.89 -8.54
N ASP A 244 4.40 7.64 -8.86
CA ASP A 244 5.30 6.49 -8.66
C ASP A 244 6.27 6.29 -9.83
N LYS A 245 7.39 7.02 -9.76
CA LYS A 245 8.45 6.96 -10.78
C LYS A 245 9.34 5.70 -10.69
N ASN A 246 8.98 4.70 -9.88
CA ASN A 246 9.69 3.41 -9.86
C ASN A 246 9.13 2.44 -10.91
N ALA A 247 7.92 2.67 -11.43
CA ALA A 247 7.33 1.85 -12.48
C ALA A 247 7.76 2.34 -13.87
N TRP A 248 8.60 1.57 -14.56
CA TRP A 248 9.11 1.95 -15.88
C TRP A 248 9.53 0.74 -16.73
N THR A 249 9.62 0.99 -18.04
CA THR A 249 10.20 0.08 -19.03
C THR A 249 11.22 0.85 -19.87
N VAL A 250 12.24 0.17 -20.41
CA VAL A 250 13.27 0.81 -21.24
C VAL A 250 13.05 0.45 -22.70
N ASP A 251 13.32 1.39 -23.61
CA ASP A 251 13.37 1.08 -25.04
C ASP A 251 14.34 -0.10 -25.28
N ARG A 252 13.81 -1.21 -25.79
CA ARG A 252 14.59 -2.43 -26.05
C ARG A 252 15.70 -2.20 -27.07
N ASN A 253 15.61 -1.18 -27.91
CA ASN A 253 16.67 -0.79 -28.84
C ASN A 253 17.89 -0.16 -28.14
N VAL A 254 17.76 0.22 -26.85
CA VAL A 254 18.81 0.85 -26.04
C VAL A 254 19.29 -0.07 -24.90
N SER A 255 18.99 -1.38 -24.97
CA SER A 255 19.13 -2.34 -23.84
C SER A 255 20.55 -2.59 -23.32
N ALA A 256 21.57 -1.93 -23.87
CA ALA A 256 22.96 -2.02 -23.43
C ALA A 256 23.19 -1.59 -21.97
N ILE A 257 22.23 -0.88 -21.35
CA ILE A 257 22.34 -0.40 -19.98
C ILE A 257 21.82 -1.39 -18.92
N MET A 258 21.12 -2.47 -19.27
CA MET A 258 20.49 -3.37 -18.27
C MET A 258 21.45 -4.42 -17.68
N GLY A 259 22.75 -4.30 -17.94
CA GLY A 259 23.79 -5.25 -17.54
C GLY A 259 24.83 -4.67 -16.57
N VAL A 260 26.02 -5.26 -16.60
CA VAL A 260 27.18 -4.76 -15.84
C VAL A 260 27.68 -3.47 -16.49
N VAL A 261 27.86 -2.43 -15.67
CA VAL A 261 28.43 -1.13 -16.07
C VAL A 261 29.68 -0.88 -15.23
N GLU A 262 30.78 -0.50 -15.88
CA GLU A 262 32.00 -0.10 -15.19
C GLU A 262 31.77 1.11 -14.29
N GLN A 263 32.41 1.16 -13.12
CA GLN A 263 32.16 2.21 -12.12
C GLN A 263 32.32 3.64 -12.66
N GLY A 264 33.30 3.86 -13.56
CA GLY A 264 33.52 5.16 -14.21
C GLY A 264 32.38 5.61 -15.12
N ASP A 265 31.56 4.68 -15.59
CA ASP A 265 30.46 4.93 -16.54
C ASP A 265 29.08 4.96 -15.89
N HIS A 266 28.98 4.80 -14.56
CA HIS A 266 27.69 4.78 -13.85
C HIS A 266 26.85 6.03 -14.11
N ALA A 267 27.47 7.22 -14.08
CA ALA A 267 26.76 8.47 -14.35
C ALA A 267 26.17 8.51 -15.77
N LYS A 268 26.91 7.99 -16.76
CA LYS A 268 26.46 7.91 -18.15
C LYS A 268 25.31 6.89 -18.29
N ALA A 269 25.39 5.75 -17.60
CA ALA A 269 24.33 4.75 -17.60
C ALA A 269 23.04 5.30 -16.98
N VAL A 270 23.14 6.02 -15.85
CA VAL A 270 21.98 6.69 -15.21
C VAL A 270 21.36 7.73 -16.14
N GLN A 271 22.16 8.55 -16.81
CA GLN A 271 21.64 9.52 -17.78
C GLN A 271 20.94 8.82 -18.96
N THR A 272 21.58 7.79 -19.53
CA THR A 272 21.00 7.01 -20.62
C THR A 272 19.67 6.37 -20.20
N LEU A 273 19.58 5.83 -18.98
CA LEU A 273 18.34 5.30 -18.45
C LEU A 273 17.27 6.38 -18.35
N ALA A 274 17.61 7.55 -17.82
CA ALA A 274 16.68 8.66 -17.69
C ALA A 274 16.12 9.13 -19.04
N ASP A 275 16.94 9.12 -20.09
CA ASP A 275 16.57 9.56 -21.44
C ASP A 275 15.72 8.53 -22.21
N THR A 276 15.76 7.26 -21.79
CA THR A 276 15.22 6.13 -22.58
C THR A 276 14.09 5.37 -21.90
N ARG A 277 13.83 5.64 -20.62
CA ARG A 277 12.75 4.99 -19.87
C ARG A 277 11.41 5.63 -20.17
N TYR A 278 10.39 4.80 -20.28
CA TYR A 278 8.99 5.19 -20.34
C TYR A 278 8.31 4.81 -19.04
N PHE A 279 7.57 5.75 -18.46
CA PHE A 279 6.84 5.57 -17.21
C PHE A 279 5.35 5.35 -17.44
N THR A 280 4.61 5.11 -16.35
CA THR A 280 3.20 4.71 -16.37
C THR A 280 2.28 5.71 -17.07
N ASP A 281 2.51 7.01 -16.96
CA ASP A 281 1.72 8.05 -17.65
C ASP A 281 1.81 7.93 -19.17
N VAL A 282 3.02 7.71 -19.69
CA VAL A 282 3.24 7.51 -21.13
C VAL A 282 2.73 6.14 -21.58
N LEU A 283 3.01 5.10 -20.79
CA LEU A 283 2.65 3.71 -21.14
C LEU A 283 1.15 3.46 -21.11
N ASN A 284 0.43 4.02 -20.15
CA ASN A 284 -0.99 3.78 -19.96
C ASN A 284 -1.88 4.56 -20.96
N ASN A 285 -1.34 5.61 -21.58
CA ASN A 285 -2.08 6.50 -22.45
C ASN A 285 -2.69 5.75 -23.66
N GLY A 286 -4.02 5.79 -23.79
CA GLY A 286 -4.75 5.17 -24.90
C GLY A 286 -4.93 3.66 -24.80
N THR A 287 -4.61 3.04 -23.66
CA THR A 287 -4.80 1.60 -23.42
C THR A 287 -6.19 1.29 -22.86
N SER A 288 -6.61 0.02 -22.98
CA SER A 288 -7.88 -0.48 -22.44
C SER A 288 -7.74 -1.16 -21.07
N ASP A 289 -8.85 -1.30 -20.34
CA ASP A 289 -8.89 -1.86 -18.98
C ASP A 289 -8.40 -3.32 -18.90
N ASP A 290 -8.43 -4.06 -20.02
CA ASP A 290 -8.00 -5.46 -20.10
C ASP A 290 -6.53 -5.62 -20.54
N GLU A 291 -5.79 -4.53 -20.72
CA GLU A 291 -4.40 -4.57 -21.16
C GLU A 291 -3.40 -4.71 -20.01
N LEU A 292 -2.32 -5.45 -20.28
CA LEU A 292 -1.13 -5.51 -19.42
C LEU A 292 0.09 -5.09 -20.22
N LEU A 293 0.77 -4.06 -19.74
CA LEU A 293 1.92 -3.48 -20.40
C LEU A 293 3.19 -3.98 -19.71
N PRO A 294 4.17 -4.56 -20.43
CA PRO A 294 5.36 -5.12 -19.81
C PRO A 294 6.26 -4.04 -19.21
N LEU A 295 6.74 -4.29 -17.99
CA LEU A 295 7.66 -3.42 -17.25
C LEU A 295 9.00 -4.09 -16.99
N ASP A 296 10.05 -3.28 -16.92
CA ASP A 296 11.37 -3.70 -16.41
C ASP A 296 11.50 -3.46 -14.90
N SER A 297 10.69 -2.54 -14.38
CA SER A 297 10.70 -2.10 -12.99
C SER A 297 9.29 -1.77 -12.53
N VAL A 298 8.94 -2.07 -11.28
CA VAL A 298 7.60 -1.86 -10.71
C VAL A 298 7.58 -0.81 -9.60
N GLY A 299 6.39 -0.23 -9.45
CA GLY A 299 6.04 0.65 -8.34
C GLY A 299 5.84 -0.09 -7.03
N GLY A 300 5.76 0.69 -5.94
CA GLY A 300 5.50 0.20 -4.58
C GLY A 300 4.13 0.62 -4.03
N THR A 301 3.51 1.64 -4.62
CA THR A 301 2.26 2.23 -4.12
C THR A 301 1.11 1.23 -4.06
N ILE A 302 0.93 0.45 -5.12
CA ILE A 302 0.23 -0.83 -5.09
C ILE A 302 1.02 -1.84 -5.92
N LEU A 303 1.27 -3.02 -5.37
CA LEU A 303 1.99 -4.07 -6.07
C LEU A 303 1.40 -5.45 -5.75
N TYR A 304 0.79 -6.07 -6.75
CA TYR A 304 0.42 -7.47 -6.73
C TYR A 304 1.64 -8.35 -7.02
N ILE A 305 1.79 -9.45 -6.29
CA ILE A 305 2.81 -10.48 -6.49
C ILE A 305 2.15 -11.86 -6.35
N ARG A 306 2.40 -12.76 -7.31
CA ARG A 306 2.08 -14.19 -7.18
C ARG A 306 2.94 -14.80 -6.08
N ALA A 307 2.32 -15.32 -5.02
CA ALA A 307 3.02 -15.79 -3.81
C ALA A 307 4.06 -16.89 -4.10
N GLY A 308 3.84 -17.70 -5.14
CA GLY A 308 4.78 -18.71 -5.59
C GLY A 308 6.18 -18.17 -5.94
N LEU A 309 6.31 -16.90 -6.36
CA LEU A 309 7.61 -16.27 -6.61
C LEU A 309 8.39 -16.04 -5.31
N ILE A 310 7.71 -15.59 -4.26
CA ILE A 310 8.32 -15.38 -2.95
C ILE A 310 8.81 -16.71 -2.37
N ARG A 311 8.01 -17.78 -2.51
CA ARG A 311 8.41 -19.14 -2.10
C ARG A 311 9.61 -19.68 -2.89
N GLN A 312 9.85 -19.19 -4.10
CA GLN A 312 11.02 -19.51 -4.93
C GLN A 312 12.25 -18.65 -4.60
N GLY A 313 12.14 -17.74 -3.63
CA GLY A 313 13.26 -16.90 -3.17
C GLY A 313 13.30 -15.50 -3.78
N VAL A 314 12.25 -15.06 -4.48
CA VAL A 314 12.16 -13.65 -4.90
C VAL A 314 11.94 -12.77 -3.68
N THR A 315 12.76 -11.74 -3.54
CA THR A 315 12.73 -10.77 -2.44
C THR A 315 12.99 -9.37 -2.97
N PHE A 316 12.60 -8.34 -2.23
CA PHE A 316 13.02 -6.96 -2.51
C PHE A 316 14.53 -6.84 -2.25
N PRO A 317 15.38 -6.58 -3.26
CA PRO A 317 16.81 -6.50 -3.02
C PRO A 317 17.18 -5.32 -2.13
N THR A 318 18.09 -5.54 -1.17
CA THR A 318 18.58 -4.51 -0.24
C THR A 318 19.81 -3.78 -0.77
N PHE A 319 20.16 -4.01 -2.03
CA PHE A 319 21.27 -3.38 -2.75
C PHE A 319 20.86 -3.30 -4.22
N ASN A 320 21.63 -2.55 -5.02
CA ASN A 320 21.40 -2.45 -6.46
C ASN A 320 21.77 -3.76 -7.13
N VAL A 321 20.81 -4.57 -7.58
CA VAL A 321 21.12 -5.89 -8.16
C VAL A 321 21.67 -5.83 -9.58
N VAL A 322 21.31 -4.82 -10.36
CA VAL A 322 21.67 -4.75 -11.78
C VAL A 322 23.16 -4.41 -11.89
N GLY A 323 23.92 -5.35 -12.49
CA GLY A 323 25.36 -5.23 -12.64
C GLY A 323 26.19 -5.58 -11.40
N THR A 324 25.57 -6.16 -10.37
CA THR A 324 26.30 -6.66 -9.18
C THR A 324 27.26 -7.77 -9.56
N THR A 325 28.45 -7.74 -8.97
CA THR A 325 29.43 -8.83 -9.02
C THR A 325 29.95 -9.16 -7.63
N TRP A 326 30.82 -10.16 -7.49
CA TRP A 326 31.48 -10.47 -6.23
C TRP A 326 32.34 -9.33 -5.67
N SER A 327 32.84 -8.44 -6.52
CA SER A 327 33.76 -7.36 -6.14
C SER A 327 33.13 -5.98 -6.10
N GLN A 328 31.89 -5.82 -6.59
CA GLN A 328 31.25 -4.51 -6.68
C GLN A 328 29.72 -4.61 -6.60
N ASP A 329 29.11 -3.64 -5.92
CA ASP A 329 27.67 -3.44 -5.96
C ASP A 329 27.22 -3.03 -7.37
N GLY A 330 25.97 -3.37 -7.71
CA GLY A 330 25.36 -2.90 -8.94
C GLY A 330 25.09 -1.40 -8.95
N TRP A 331 24.69 -0.89 -10.11
CA TRP A 331 24.50 0.54 -10.34
C TRP A 331 23.03 0.98 -10.16
N ILE A 332 22.06 0.05 -10.29
CA ILE A 332 20.61 0.30 -10.04
C ILE A 332 19.88 -0.98 -9.57
N GLY A 333 18.61 -0.83 -9.19
CA GLY A 333 17.71 -1.93 -8.90
C GLY A 333 17.74 -2.30 -7.43
N VAL A 334 17.49 -1.35 -6.55
CA VAL A 334 17.22 -1.60 -5.13
C VAL A 334 15.70 -1.66 -4.92
N GLU A 335 15.26 -2.45 -3.95
CA GLU A 335 13.85 -2.50 -3.51
C GLU A 335 12.88 -2.85 -4.66
N THR A 336 11.86 -2.06 -4.97
CA THR A 336 10.86 -2.39 -6.00
C THR A 336 11.45 -2.32 -7.40
N GLU A 337 12.45 -1.46 -7.63
CA GLU A 337 13.10 -1.37 -8.94
C GLU A 337 13.94 -2.61 -9.27
N GLY A 338 14.42 -3.31 -8.24
CA GLY A 338 15.24 -4.50 -8.43
C GLY A 338 14.46 -5.82 -8.46
N ILE A 339 13.22 -5.85 -7.98
CA ILE A 339 12.51 -7.11 -7.79
C ILE A 339 12.16 -7.80 -9.11
N CYS A 340 11.86 -7.04 -10.16
CA CYS A 340 11.61 -7.58 -11.50
C CYS A 340 12.86 -8.20 -12.11
N TYR A 341 14.03 -7.58 -11.89
CA TYR A 341 15.31 -8.17 -12.29
C TYR A 341 15.53 -9.52 -11.59
N VAL A 342 15.29 -9.60 -10.28
CA VAL A 342 15.39 -10.86 -9.51
C VAL A 342 14.41 -11.92 -10.02
N ALA A 343 13.18 -11.54 -10.34
CA ALA A 343 12.14 -12.45 -10.80
C ALA A 343 12.31 -12.90 -12.26
N SER A 344 13.00 -12.11 -13.09
CA SER A 344 13.10 -12.30 -14.56
C SER A 344 13.60 -13.69 -15.01
N SER A 345 14.40 -14.34 -14.17
CA SER A 345 14.95 -15.68 -14.46
C SER A 345 14.01 -16.83 -14.11
N LEU A 346 12.89 -16.55 -13.42
CA LEU A 346 11.91 -17.55 -13.01
C LEU A 346 10.77 -17.61 -14.01
N LYS A 347 10.24 -18.83 -14.22
CA LYS A 347 9.00 -19.00 -14.99
C LYS A 347 7.86 -18.26 -14.28
N GLY A 348 7.20 -17.36 -15.00
CA GLY A 348 6.12 -16.55 -14.45
C GLY A 348 6.58 -15.37 -13.61
N GLY A 349 7.84 -14.94 -13.75
CA GLY A 349 8.39 -13.76 -13.08
C GLY A 349 8.24 -12.45 -13.85
N GLY A 350 7.35 -12.38 -14.84
CA GLY A 350 7.13 -11.15 -15.62
C GLY A 350 6.44 -10.06 -14.80
N CYS A 351 6.84 -8.82 -15.05
CA CYS A 351 6.31 -7.61 -14.41
C CYS A 351 5.48 -6.79 -15.39
N PHE A 352 4.34 -6.26 -14.92
CA PHE A 352 3.39 -5.57 -15.76
C PHE A 352 2.77 -4.33 -15.09
N LEU A 353 2.37 -3.37 -15.90
CA LEU A 353 1.47 -2.27 -15.56
C LEU A 353 0.05 -2.66 -15.99
N LEU A 354 -0.91 -2.43 -15.11
CA LEU A 354 -2.34 -2.55 -15.42
C LEU A 354 -2.80 -1.37 -16.28
N GLY A 355 -3.44 -1.67 -17.42
CA GLY A 355 -3.87 -0.69 -18.40
C GLY A 355 -5.21 -0.01 -18.11
N GLY A 356 -5.55 0.96 -18.97
CA GLY A 356 -6.85 1.62 -19.02
C GLY A 356 -7.14 2.50 -17.81
N ARG A 357 -8.35 2.38 -17.27
CA ARG A 357 -8.83 3.21 -16.16
C ARG A 357 -8.27 2.80 -14.80
N HIS A 358 -7.52 1.69 -14.73
CA HIS A 358 -7.01 1.19 -13.46
C HIS A 358 -5.89 2.06 -12.92
N HIS A 359 -6.17 2.70 -11.79
CA HIS A 359 -5.25 3.62 -11.15
C HIS A 359 -5.44 3.60 -9.63
N ILE A 360 -4.47 4.21 -8.95
CA ILE A 360 -4.55 4.56 -7.54
C ILE A 360 -4.18 6.04 -7.37
N ARG A 361 -4.68 6.66 -6.29
CA ARG A 361 -4.29 8.02 -5.91
C ARG A 361 -3.50 8.00 -4.62
N HIS A 362 -2.36 8.67 -4.63
CA HIS A 362 -1.56 8.92 -3.44
C HIS A 362 -2.06 10.19 -2.73
N ALA A 363 -1.94 10.23 -1.39
CA ALA A 363 -2.24 11.40 -0.60
C ALA A 363 -1.44 12.62 -1.07
N ASP A 364 -2.05 13.79 -1.14
CA ASP A 364 -1.36 15.01 -1.51
C ASP A 364 -0.55 15.54 -0.32
N LEU A 365 0.73 15.83 -0.51
CA LEU A 365 1.55 16.50 0.49
C LEU A 365 1.17 17.99 0.49
N GLY A 366 0.33 18.40 1.44
CA GLY A 366 -0.04 19.81 1.65
C GLY A 366 1.11 20.66 2.20
#